data_AF-A0A8S3V1Q3-F1
#
_entry.id   AF-A0A8S3V1Q3-F1
#
_cell.length_a   1.000
_cell.length_b   1.000
_cell.length_c   1.000
_cell.angle_alpha   90.00
_cell.angle_beta   90.00
_cell.angle_gamma   90.00
#
_symmetry.space_group_name_H-M   'P 1'
#
loop_
_entity.id
_entity.type
_entity.pdbx_description
1 polymer ?
#
loop_
_entity_poly.entity_id
_entity_poly.type
_entity_poly.pdbx_seq_one_letter_code
_entity_poly.pdbx_strand_id
1 'polypeptide(L)'
;MADIQQFDNFISVAFGMKITVDGLQDFVSESLITTHREIYKKFSLGNCMLNCSRKYGHAFGKWCTVCIDWKNDLKKLNRYKNHWDRINWKEIDTIDFPHSFEEMAKVFVQDFKSVRQEVLKDLGALMSLFKNLKKYNGMFSDQTIDNVKRIRNKNFAHNYTVFLHEVEKTQSIDILITLLRVPEIRTTESSKKPLLIWNI
;
A
#
# COMPACT_ATOMS: atom_id res chain seq x y z
N MET A 1 -20.02 30.60 12.13
CA MET A 1 -19.93 30.49 10.66
C MET A 1 -18.58 29.95 10.19
N ALA A 2 -17.46 30.44 10.71
CA ALA A 2 -16.12 29.92 10.36
C ALA A 2 -15.95 28.41 10.63
N ASP A 3 -16.50 27.91 11.74
CA ASP A 3 -16.38 26.49 12.11
C ASP A 3 -17.13 25.54 11.16
N ILE A 4 -18.28 25.96 10.61
CA ILE A 4 -19.04 25.16 9.64
C ILE A 4 -18.25 25.05 8.33
N GLN A 5 -17.75 26.18 7.81
CA GLN A 5 -16.95 26.17 6.58
C GLN A 5 -15.67 25.33 6.73
N GLN A 6 -15.00 25.43 7.87
CA GLN A 6 -13.80 24.63 8.14
C GLN A 6 -14.10 23.14 8.27
N PHE A 7 -15.28 22.78 8.78
CA PHE A 7 -15.74 21.39 8.82
C PHE A 7 -16.09 20.89 7.40
N ASP A 8 -16.78 21.66 6.57
CA ASP A 8 -17.07 21.30 5.18
C ASP A 8 -15.80 21.09 4.36
N ASN A 9 -14.78 21.90 4.62
CA ASN A 9 -13.46 21.75 4.02
C ASN A 9 -12.81 20.42 4.43
N PHE A 10 -12.90 20.05 5.71
CA PHE A 10 -12.44 18.75 6.20
C PHE A 10 -13.18 17.59 5.51
N ILE A 11 -14.51 17.66 5.42
CA ILE A 11 -15.34 16.65 4.74
C ILE A 11 -14.94 16.49 3.27
N SER A 12 -14.64 17.61 2.59
CA SER A 12 -14.17 17.59 1.20
C SER A 12 -12.85 16.83 1.04
N VAL A 13 -11.88 17.04 1.93
CA VAL A 13 -10.61 16.29 1.93
C VAL A 13 -10.84 14.82 2.27
N ALA A 14 -11.73 14.51 3.23
CA ALA A 14 -12.08 13.14 3.59
C ALA A 14 -12.67 12.36 2.41
N PHE A 15 -13.63 12.97 1.74
CA PHE A 15 -14.26 12.42 0.55
C PHE A 15 -13.24 12.22 -0.58
N GLY A 16 -12.38 13.22 -0.78
CA GLY A 16 -11.33 13.16 -1.77
C GLY A 16 -10.31 12.04 -1.53
N MET A 17 -9.94 11.81 -0.28
CA MET A 17 -9.06 10.70 0.09
C MET A 17 -9.70 9.34 -0.20
N LYS A 18 -10.98 9.16 0.17
CA LYS A 18 -11.70 7.91 -0.10
C LYS A 18 -11.71 7.60 -1.61
N ILE A 19 -12.09 8.58 -2.40
CA ILE A 19 -12.10 8.49 -3.87
C ILE A 19 -10.71 8.14 -4.41
N THR A 20 -9.66 8.75 -3.85
CA THR A 20 -8.28 8.49 -4.27
C THR A 20 -7.84 7.08 -3.93
N VAL A 21 -8.18 6.58 -2.74
CA VAL A 21 -7.95 5.18 -2.35
C VAL A 21 -8.63 4.22 -3.31
N ASP A 22 -9.92 4.44 -3.58
CA ASP A 22 -10.70 3.61 -4.50
C ASP A 22 -10.02 3.58 -5.90
N GLY A 23 -9.58 4.75 -6.39
CA GLY A 23 -8.86 4.88 -7.66
C GLY A 23 -7.53 4.12 -7.70
N LEU A 24 -6.77 4.10 -6.61
CA LEU A 24 -5.47 3.42 -6.51
C LEU A 24 -5.58 1.92 -6.26
N GLN A 25 -6.69 1.46 -5.66
CA GLN A 25 -6.82 0.09 -5.17
C GLN A 25 -6.71 -0.94 -6.29
N ASP A 26 -7.38 -0.73 -7.43
CA ASP A 26 -7.32 -1.69 -8.55
C ASP A 26 -5.90 -1.75 -9.14
N PHE A 27 -5.28 -0.60 -9.39
CA PHE A 27 -3.91 -0.53 -9.90
C PHE A 27 -2.93 -1.33 -9.01
N VAL A 28 -3.01 -1.11 -7.70
CA VAL A 28 -2.14 -1.79 -6.73
C VAL A 28 -2.45 -3.27 -6.65
N SER A 29 -3.74 -3.64 -6.67
CA SER A 29 -4.20 -5.02 -6.64
C SER A 29 -3.70 -5.80 -7.86
N GLU A 30 -3.93 -5.29 -9.06
CA GLU A 30 -3.45 -5.89 -10.32
C GLU A 30 -1.93 -5.98 -10.38
N SER A 31 -1.23 -4.94 -9.94
CA SER A 31 0.23 -4.90 -9.95
C SER A 31 0.84 -5.91 -8.99
N LEU A 32 0.26 -6.10 -7.81
CA LEU A 32 0.70 -7.12 -6.86
C LEU A 32 0.28 -8.52 -7.31
N ILE A 33 -0.91 -8.72 -7.92
CA ILE A 33 -1.30 -10.00 -8.55
C ILE A 33 -0.34 -10.38 -9.70
N THR A 34 0.16 -9.40 -10.44
CA THR A 34 1.14 -9.66 -11.50
C THR A 34 2.48 -10.09 -10.90
N THR A 35 2.97 -9.33 -9.91
CA THR A 35 4.20 -9.62 -9.17
C THR A 35 4.12 -11.00 -8.50
N HIS A 36 2.95 -11.32 -7.95
CA HIS A 36 2.58 -12.62 -7.42
C HIS A 36 2.83 -13.76 -8.39
N ARG A 37 2.22 -13.68 -9.58
CA ARG A 37 2.30 -14.72 -10.59
C ARG A 37 3.73 -14.93 -11.06
N GLU A 38 4.52 -13.86 -11.18
CA GLU A 38 5.93 -13.91 -11.57
C GLU A 38 6.78 -14.68 -10.56
N ILE A 39 6.61 -14.39 -9.27
CA ILE A 39 7.34 -15.09 -8.20
C ILE A 39 6.89 -16.54 -8.12
N TYR A 40 5.57 -16.80 -8.17
CA TYR A 40 5.03 -18.16 -8.05
C TYR A 40 5.60 -19.09 -9.13
N LYS A 41 5.60 -18.64 -10.39
CA LYS A 41 6.15 -19.40 -11.53
C LYS A 41 7.60 -19.79 -11.35
N LYS A 42 8.39 -18.98 -10.63
CA LYS A 42 9.82 -19.22 -10.43
C LYS A 42 10.12 -20.32 -9.41
N PHE A 43 9.27 -20.48 -8.39
CA PHE A 43 9.60 -21.30 -7.23
C PHE A 43 8.84 -22.63 -7.14
N SER A 44 7.86 -22.89 -8.00
CA SER A 44 7.03 -24.13 -7.99
C SER A 44 6.74 -24.62 -6.55
N LEU A 45 6.21 -23.72 -5.71
CA LEU A 45 6.12 -23.87 -4.25
C LEU A 45 5.26 -25.04 -3.77
N GLY A 46 4.67 -25.81 -4.69
CA GLY A 46 3.95 -27.05 -4.40
C GLY A 46 4.77 -28.10 -3.63
N ASN A 47 6.09 -27.93 -3.50
CA ASN A 47 6.96 -28.79 -2.69
C ASN A 47 7.34 -28.20 -1.30
N CYS A 48 7.03 -26.93 -0.98
CA CYS A 48 7.26 -26.36 0.38
C CYS A 48 6.09 -26.79 1.32
N MET A 49 5.73 -28.08 1.36
CA MET A 49 4.46 -28.53 1.97
C MET A 49 4.48 -28.78 3.48
N LEU A 50 5.61 -28.71 4.20
CA LEU A 50 5.63 -29.20 5.59
C LEU A 50 6.32 -28.34 6.66
N ASN A 51 7.23 -27.40 6.31
CA ASN A 51 8.13 -26.85 7.35
C ASN A 51 8.19 -25.32 7.48
N CYS A 52 7.45 -24.54 6.67
CA CYS A 52 7.60 -23.07 6.67
C CYS A 52 6.29 -22.29 6.89
N SER A 53 5.18 -22.96 7.18
CA SER A 53 3.90 -22.30 7.45
C SER A 53 3.66 -22.12 8.95
N ARG A 54 3.01 -21.00 9.28
CA ARG A 54 2.53 -20.67 10.62
C ARG A 54 1.52 -21.71 11.13
N LYS A 55 0.83 -22.42 10.23
CA LYS A 55 -0.16 -23.47 10.52
C LYS A 55 0.43 -24.67 11.27
N TYR A 56 1.75 -24.90 11.20
CA TYR A 56 2.43 -26.03 11.84
C TYR A 56 3.20 -25.67 13.13
N GLY A 57 2.90 -24.52 13.74
CA GLY A 57 3.06 -24.35 15.19
C GLY A 57 4.45 -24.01 15.75
N HIS A 58 5.48 -23.77 14.94
CA HIS A 58 6.77 -23.34 15.46
C HIS A 58 7.27 -22.05 14.83
N ALA A 59 7.72 -21.14 15.69
CA ALA A 59 8.43 -19.92 15.34
C ALA A 59 9.66 -20.24 14.49
N PHE A 60 9.50 -20.24 13.15
CA PHE A 60 10.54 -20.09 12.12
C PHE A 60 11.95 -20.55 12.48
N GLY A 61 12.08 -21.79 12.94
CA GLY A 61 13.37 -22.34 13.33
C GLY A 61 14.26 -22.62 12.13
N LYS A 62 13.69 -23.08 11.00
CA LYS A 62 14.42 -23.39 9.77
C LYS A 62 13.56 -23.16 8.53
N TRP A 63 14.02 -22.28 7.66
CA TRP A 63 13.48 -22.12 6.31
C TRP A 63 14.05 -23.24 5.43
N CYS A 64 13.22 -23.93 4.63
CA CYS A 64 13.75 -24.86 3.63
C CYS A 64 14.46 -24.08 2.51
N THR A 65 15.28 -24.75 1.71
CA THR A 65 16.06 -24.11 0.62
C THR A 65 15.17 -23.33 -0.35
N VAL A 66 14.04 -23.91 -0.79
CA VAL A 66 13.06 -23.24 -1.67
C VAL A 66 12.53 -21.96 -1.04
N CYS A 67 12.13 -22.04 0.23
CA CYS A 67 11.57 -20.92 0.97
C CYS A 67 12.69 -19.87 1.33
N ILE A 68 13.98 -20.24 1.42
CA ILE A 68 15.12 -19.30 1.50
C ILE A 68 15.32 -18.55 0.18
N ASP A 69 15.33 -19.27 -0.95
CA ASP A 69 15.56 -18.67 -2.27
C ASP A 69 14.43 -17.71 -2.63
N TRP A 70 13.19 -18.09 -2.33
CA TRP A 70 12.01 -17.22 -2.43
C TRP A 70 12.18 -15.93 -1.61
N LYS A 71 12.59 -16.06 -0.34
CA LYS A 71 12.82 -14.91 0.55
C LYS A 71 13.88 -13.98 -0.03
N ASN A 72 14.96 -14.54 -0.56
CA ASN A 72 16.04 -13.79 -1.18
C ASN A 72 15.61 -13.06 -2.44
N ASP A 73 14.70 -13.63 -3.23
CA ASP A 73 14.13 -12.96 -4.40
C ASP A 73 13.16 -11.84 -4.04
N LEU A 74 12.32 -12.03 -3.01
CA LEU A 74 11.48 -10.94 -2.51
C LEU A 74 12.28 -9.73 -2.03
N LYS A 75 13.44 -9.97 -1.41
CA LYS A 75 14.35 -8.88 -1.03
C LYS A 75 14.80 -8.07 -2.25
N LYS A 76 14.97 -8.70 -3.43
CA LYS A 76 15.37 -7.99 -4.67
C LYS A 76 14.27 -7.08 -5.21
N LEU A 77 13.01 -7.32 -4.83
CA LEU A 77 11.87 -6.48 -5.19
C LEU A 77 11.74 -5.24 -4.29
N ASN A 78 12.44 -5.18 -3.16
CA ASN A 78 12.47 -3.98 -2.33
C ASN A 78 13.39 -2.91 -2.94
N ARG A 79 12.93 -1.65 -2.90
CA ARG A 79 13.71 -0.46 -3.29
C ARG A 79 14.87 -0.24 -2.32
N TYR A 80 14.61 -0.35 -1.01
CA TYR A 80 15.58 -0.07 0.04
C TYR A 80 16.17 -1.34 0.62
N LYS A 81 17.48 -1.53 0.44
CA LYS A 81 18.17 -2.74 0.92
C LYS A 81 18.00 -2.95 2.41
N ASN A 82 18.08 -1.90 3.24
CA ASN A 82 17.96 -1.94 4.70
C ASN A 82 16.53 -2.16 5.24
N HIS A 83 15.50 -2.21 4.38
CA HIS A 83 14.13 -2.52 4.83
C HIS A 83 13.87 -4.01 5.06
N TRP A 84 14.69 -4.91 4.49
CA TRP A 84 14.62 -6.35 4.71
C TRP A 84 14.63 -6.80 6.18
N ASP A 85 15.40 -6.13 7.03
CA ASP A 85 15.55 -6.44 8.46
C ASP A 85 14.30 -6.04 9.25
N ARG A 86 13.45 -5.18 8.67
CA ARG A 86 12.20 -4.71 9.28
C ARG A 86 11.02 -5.62 8.94
N ILE A 87 11.16 -6.51 7.96
CA ILE A 87 10.10 -7.44 7.57
C ILE A 87 10.00 -8.51 8.66
N ASN A 88 8.82 -8.60 9.29
CA ASN A 88 8.53 -9.68 10.23
C ASN A 88 8.25 -10.97 9.46
N TRP A 89 9.32 -11.61 9.00
CA TRP A 89 9.26 -12.88 8.27
C TRP A 89 8.53 -13.99 9.05
N LYS A 90 8.36 -13.83 10.38
CA LYS A 90 7.64 -14.78 11.21
C LYS A 90 6.11 -14.69 11.08
N GLU A 91 5.59 -13.64 10.46
CA GLU A 91 4.16 -13.41 10.33
C GLU A 91 3.64 -13.69 8.92
N ILE A 92 4.53 -14.04 7.99
CA ILE A 92 4.19 -14.39 6.60
C ILE A 92 3.91 -15.88 6.53
N ASP A 93 2.73 -16.26 6.07
CA ASP A 93 2.44 -17.68 5.82
C ASP A 93 2.93 -18.07 4.42
N THR A 94 3.89 -18.99 4.33
CA THR A 94 4.45 -19.44 3.03
C THR A 94 3.55 -20.42 2.27
N ILE A 95 2.45 -20.89 2.87
CA ILE A 95 1.43 -21.65 2.13
C ILE A 95 0.49 -20.68 1.41
N ASP A 96 0.03 -19.66 2.14
CA ASP A 96 -0.82 -18.63 1.56
C ASP A 96 0.01 -17.63 0.74
N PHE A 97 1.33 -17.53 0.97
CA PHE A 97 2.23 -16.80 0.10
C PHE A 97 2.79 -17.74 -0.99
N PRO A 98 2.71 -17.38 -2.27
CA PRO A 98 2.35 -16.07 -2.75
C PRO A 98 0.83 -15.91 -2.87
N HIS A 99 0.04 -16.99 -2.92
CA HIS A 99 -1.40 -17.04 -3.27
C HIS A 99 -2.33 -15.95 -2.70
N SER A 100 -1.99 -15.31 -1.58
CA SER A 100 -2.66 -14.17 -0.97
C SER A 100 -1.90 -12.87 -1.24
N PHE A 101 -2.64 -11.93 -1.80
CA PHE A 101 -2.23 -10.55 -1.95
C PHE A 101 -1.82 -9.91 -0.61
N GLU A 102 -2.55 -10.21 0.46
CA GLU A 102 -2.33 -9.65 1.80
C GLU A 102 -0.99 -10.11 2.37
N GLU A 103 -0.61 -11.36 2.13
CA GLU A 103 0.71 -11.88 2.49
C GLU A 103 1.82 -11.16 1.72
N MET A 104 1.59 -10.77 0.46
CA MET A 104 2.51 -9.91 -0.29
C MET A 104 2.63 -8.51 0.30
N ALA A 105 1.52 -7.90 0.69
CA ALA A 105 1.52 -6.55 1.25
C ALA A 105 2.35 -6.45 2.55
N LYS A 106 2.38 -7.49 3.39
CA LYS A 106 3.21 -7.55 4.62
C LYS A 106 4.70 -7.32 4.39
N VAL A 107 5.20 -7.65 3.19
CA VAL A 107 6.62 -7.50 2.83
C VAL A 107 6.97 -6.04 2.55
N PHE A 108 6.02 -5.28 2.00
CA PHE A 108 6.28 -3.96 1.40
C PHE A 108 5.58 -2.81 2.13
N VAL A 109 4.61 -3.06 3.00
CA VAL A 109 3.98 -2.03 3.84
C VAL A 109 4.74 -1.89 5.16
N GLN A 110 5.08 -0.65 5.53
CA GLN A 110 5.80 -0.36 6.78
C GLN A 110 4.84 -0.38 7.98
N ASP A 111 5.29 -0.91 9.13
CA ASP A 111 4.57 -0.92 10.43
C ASP A 111 3.26 -1.73 10.47
N PHE A 112 3.28 -2.92 9.86
CA PHE A 112 2.16 -3.86 9.81
C PHE A 112 1.95 -4.61 11.14
N LYS A 113 1.61 -3.92 12.24
CA LYS A 113 1.47 -4.56 13.56
C LYS A 113 0.18 -5.37 13.75
N SER A 114 -0.79 -5.31 12.84
CA SER A 114 -1.96 -6.18 12.84
C SER A 114 -2.69 -6.12 11.51
N VAL A 115 -2.73 -7.26 10.80
CA VAL A 115 -3.44 -7.38 9.51
C VAL A 115 -4.94 -7.36 9.77
N ARG A 116 -5.66 -6.41 9.16
CA ARG A 116 -7.09 -6.57 8.82
C ARG A 116 -7.20 -6.49 7.30
N GLN A 117 -8.23 -7.11 6.71
CA GLN A 117 -8.51 -7.12 5.26
C GLN A 117 -8.59 -5.72 4.61
N GLU A 118 -8.58 -4.65 5.40
CA GLU A 118 -8.78 -3.27 4.97
C GLU A 118 -7.47 -2.52 4.67
N VAL A 119 -6.33 -3.21 4.65
CA VAL A 119 -5.00 -2.57 4.47
C VAL A 119 -4.92 -1.76 3.18
N LEU A 120 -5.46 -2.23 2.06
CA LEU A 120 -5.47 -1.44 0.82
C LEU A 120 -6.49 -0.33 0.79
N LYS A 121 -7.39 -0.30 1.77
CA LYS A 121 -8.31 0.81 1.98
C LYS A 121 -7.64 1.95 2.76
N ASP A 122 -6.40 1.77 3.23
CA ASP A 122 -5.61 2.82 3.85
C ASP A 122 -4.60 3.41 2.85
N LEU A 123 -4.72 4.72 2.61
CA LEU A 123 -3.82 5.45 1.71
C LEU A 123 -2.36 5.39 2.17
N GLY A 124 -2.10 5.37 3.48
CA GLY A 124 -0.75 5.25 4.04
C GLY A 124 -0.09 3.91 3.73
N ALA A 125 -0.87 2.83 3.71
CA ALA A 125 -0.42 1.51 3.29
C ALA A 125 -0.09 1.48 1.79
N LEU A 126 -0.99 2.00 0.93
CA LEU A 126 -0.74 2.13 -0.51
C LEU A 126 0.53 2.94 -0.79
N MET A 127 0.70 4.09 -0.12
CA MET A 127 1.91 4.91 -0.21
C MET A 127 3.17 4.18 0.24
N SER A 128 3.06 3.28 1.22
CA SER A 128 4.20 2.47 1.66
C SER A 128 4.57 1.41 0.62
N LEU A 129 3.60 0.82 -0.07
CA LEU A 129 3.85 -0.05 -1.23
C LEU A 129 4.60 0.69 -2.33
N PHE A 130 4.14 1.88 -2.73
CA PHE A 130 4.82 2.72 -3.74
C PHE A 130 6.25 3.09 -3.33
N LYS A 131 6.47 3.38 -2.05
CA LYS A 131 7.79 3.72 -1.52
C LYS A 131 8.75 2.53 -1.54
N ASN A 132 8.28 1.34 -1.17
CA ASN A 132 9.14 0.20 -0.89
C ASN A 132 9.27 -0.80 -2.05
N LEU A 133 8.27 -0.93 -2.93
CA LEU A 133 8.35 -1.86 -4.06
C LEU A 133 9.12 -1.21 -5.21
N LYS A 134 10.25 -1.81 -5.60
CA LYS A 134 11.15 -1.31 -6.64
C LYS A 134 10.45 -1.07 -7.98
N LYS A 135 9.40 -1.83 -8.29
CA LYS A 135 8.58 -1.68 -9.51
C LYS A 135 7.98 -0.28 -9.65
N TYR A 136 7.70 0.40 -8.56
CA TYR A 136 7.12 1.75 -8.56
C TYR A 136 8.16 2.86 -8.39
N ASN A 137 9.46 2.53 -8.47
CA ASN A 137 10.51 3.52 -8.31
C ASN A 137 10.39 4.62 -9.37
N GLY A 138 10.33 5.87 -8.92
CA GLY A 138 10.15 7.03 -9.80
C GLY A 138 8.71 7.33 -10.20
N MET A 139 7.74 6.48 -9.83
CA MET A 139 6.31 6.72 -10.10
C MET A 139 5.79 7.94 -9.32
N PHE A 140 6.28 8.11 -8.08
CA PHE A 140 6.01 9.27 -7.24
C PHE A 140 7.32 9.77 -6.63
N SER A 141 7.42 11.09 -6.47
CA SER A 141 8.52 11.66 -5.68
C SER A 141 8.37 11.29 -4.21
N ASP A 142 9.48 11.16 -3.49
CA ASP A 142 9.44 10.91 -2.04
C ASP A 142 8.69 12.04 -1.30
N GLN A 143 8.79 13.28 -1.80
CA GLN A 143 8.02 14.43 -1.30
C GLN A 143 6.50 14.25 -1.47
N THR A 144 6.05 13.75 -2.62
CA THR A 144 4.62 13.46 -2.88
C THR A 144 4.12 12.41 -1.89
N ILE A 145 4.88 11.32 -1.71
CA ILE A 145 4.54 10.24 -0.78
C ILE A 145 4.45 10.77 0.66
N ASP A 146 5.43 11.57 1.09
CA ASP A 146 5.46 12.10 2.45
C ASP A 146 4.36 13.15 2.70
N ASN A 147 4.02 13.96 1.68
CA ASN A 147 2.89 14.89 1.74
C ASN A 147 1.55 14.16 1.90
N VAL A 148 1.34 13.07 1.16
CA VAL A 148 0.13 12.24 1.27
C VAL A 148 0.02 11.61 2.66
N LYS A 149 1.13 11.07 3.18
CA LYS A 149 1.18 10.55 4.56
C LYS A 149 0.86 11.62 5.58
N ARG A 150 1.32 12.87 5.38
CA ARG A 150 0.98 14.00 6.24
C ARG A 150 -0.50 14.33 6.21
N ILE A 151 -1.13 14.40 5.03
CA ILE A 151 -2.58 14.62 4.89
C ILE A 151 -3.34 13.53 5.64
N ARG A 152 -3.01 12.25 5.40
CA ARG A 152 -3.64 11.11 6.09
C ARG A 152 -3.45 11.16 7.60
N ASN A 153 -2.24 11.44 8.08
CA ASN A 153 -1.94 11.43 9.50
C ASN A 153 -2.56 12.62 10.24
N LYS A 154 -2.43 13.82 9.68
CA LYS A 154 -3.00 15.04 10.25
C LYS A 154 -4.52 14.97 10.32
N ASN A 155 -5.17 14.49 9.26
CA ASN A 155 -6.62 14.58 9.14
C ASN A 155 -7.37 13.33 9.65
N PHE A 156 -6.74 12.15 9.73
CA PHE A 156 -7.48 10.91 10.01
C PHE A 156 -6.82 9.96 11.02
N ALA A 157 -5.50 9.92 11.14
CA ALA A 157 -4.82 8.97 12.04
C ALA A 157 -4.57 9.52 13.45
N HIS A 158 -4.29 10.81 13.56
CA HIS A 158 -3.91 11.47 14.81
C HIS A 158 -4.71 12.76 15.01
N ASN A 159 -5.89 12.86 14.38
CA ASN A 159 -6.58 14.13 14.28
C ASN A 159 -7.23 14.51 15.62
N TYR A 160 -6.79 15.63 16.18
CA TYR A 160 -7.41 16.27 17.34
C TYR A 160 -8.34 17.44 16.92
N THR A 161 -8.40 17.78 15.63
CA THR A 161 -9.15 18.94 15.10
C THR A 161 -9.81 18.64 13.74
N VAL A 162 -11.13 18.53 13.70
CA VAL A 162 -11.95 18.29 12.49
C VAL A 162 -12.16 19.55 11.62
N PHE A 163 -11.27 20.52 11.72
CA PHE A 163 -11.39 21.85 11.09
C PHE A 163 -10.19 22.12 10.19
N LEU A 164 -10.45 22.62 8.98
CA LEU A 164 -9.43 22.79 7.95
C LEU A 164 -9.63 24.10 7.17
N HIS A 165 -8.56 24.89 7.02
CA HIS A 165 -8.63 26.15 6.27
C HIS A 165 -8.68 25.90 4.76
N GLU A 166 -9.23 26.85 4.00
CA GLU A 166 -9.40 26.74 2.55
C GLU A 166 -8.10 26.46 1.79
N VAL A 167 -7.01 27.09 2.22
CA VAL A 167 -5.66 26.87 1.64
C VAL A 167 -5.21 25.43 1.86
N GLU A 168 -5.41 24.88 3.05
CA GLU A 168 -5.06 23.50 3.37
C GLU A 168 -5.91 22.51 2.58
N LYS A 169 -7.20 22.85 2.34
CA LYS A 169 -8.12 22.03 1.54
C LYS A 169 -7.61 21.93 0.11
N THR A 170 -7.34 23.08 -0.49
CA THR A 170 -6.88 23.19 -1.88
C THR A 170 -5.57 22.41 -2.07
N GLN A 171 -4.58 22.64 -1.21
CA GLN A 171 -3.31 21.90 -1.25
C GLN A 171 -3.49 20.39 -1.10
N SER A 172 -4.38 19.96 -0.19
CA SER A 172 -4.63 18.53 0.03
C SER A 172 -5.26 17.90 -1.21
N ILE A 173 -6.26 18.55 -1.80
CA ILE A 173 -6.96 18.08 -3.00
C ILE A 173 -5.99 18.01 -4.19
N ASP A 174 -5.16 19.03 -4.41
CA ASP A 174 -4.17 19.04 -5.50
C ASP A 174 -3.18 17.87 -5.41
N ILE A 175 -2.72 17.56 -4.19
CA ILE A 175 -1.83 16.42 -3.94
C ILE A 175 -2.53 15.10 -4.26
N LEU A 176 -3.79 14.94 -3.84
CA LEU A 176 -4.57 13.72 -4.10
C LEU A 176 -4.85 13.52 -5.59
N ILE A 177 -5.21 14.60 -6.30
CA ILE A 177 -5.38 14.61 -7.76
C ILE A 177 -4.09 14.20 -8.47
N THR A 178 -2.94 14.69 -8.00
CA THR A 178 -1.64 14.35 -8.59
C THR A 178 -1.39 12.84 -8.57
N LEU A 179 -1.90 12.13 -7.55
CA LEU A 179 -1.80 10.67 -7.50
C LEU A 179 -2.57 9.99 -8.64
N LEU A 180 -3.78 10.46 -8.93
CA LEU A 180 -4.68 9.89 -9.93
C LEU A 180 -4.29 10.24 -11.37
N ARG A 181 -3.48 11.30 -11.56
CA ARG A 181 -3.00 11.76 -12.87
C ARG A 181 -1.82 10.97 -13.42
N VAL A 182 -1.19 10.13 -12.61
CA VAL A 182 -0.10 9.27 -13.08
C VAL A 182 -0.62 8.35 -14.21
N PRO A 183 0.05 8.30 -15.38
CA PRO A 183 -0.50 7.64 -16.57
C PRO A 183 -0.95 6.20 -16.33
N GLU A 184 -0.17 5.42 -15.60
CA GLU A 184 -0.44 4.02 -15.30
C GLU A 184 -1.66 3.83 -14.39
N ILE A 185 -1.94 4.80 -13.51
CA ILE A 185 -3.13 4.80 -12.65
C ILE A 185 -4.34 5.31 -13.43
N ARG A 186 -4.18 6.39 -14.20
CA ARG A 186 -5.27 7.02 -14.97
C ARG A 186 -5.96 6.07 -15.94
N THR A 187 -5.26 5.04 -16.41
CA THR A 187 -5.82 4.05 -17.32
C THR A 187 -6.71 3.00 -16.63
N THR A 188 -6.69 2.89 -15.31
CA THR A 188 -7.52 1.90 -14.60
C THR A 188 -8.97 2.35 -14.53
N GLU A 189 -9.91 1.38 -14.57
CA GLU A 189 -11.35 1.67 -14.49
C GLU A 189 -11.71 2.38 -13.18
N SER A 190 -11.11 1.97 -12.07
CA SER A 190 -11.27 2.61 -10.76
C SER A 190 -10.93 4.10 -10.73
N SER A 191 -9.99 4.57 -11.57
CA SER A 191 -9.52 5.95 -11.57
C SER A 191 -10.45 6.90 -12.34
N LYS A 192 -11.27 6.37 -13.26
CA LYS A 192 -12.15 7.18 -14.13
C LYS A 192 -13.20 7.95 -13.35
N LYS A 193 -13.89 7.29 -12.42
CA LYS A 193 -14.94 7.91 -11.58
C LYS A 193 -14.37 9.01 -10.66
N PRO A 194 -13.26 8.80 -9.94
CA PRO A 194 -12.52 9.86 -9.26
C PRO A 194 -12.22 11.08 -10.13
N LEU A 195 -11.64 10.87 -11.31
CA LEU A 195 -11.24 11.94 -12.21
C LEU A 195 -12.45 12.76 -12.69
N LEU A 196 -13.56 12.09 -13.03
CA LEU A 196 -14.83 12.73 -13.34
C LEU A 196 -15.38 13.57 -12.18
N ILE A 197 -15.33 13.06 -10.94
CA ILE A 197 -15.78 13.79 -9.74
C ILE A 197 -14.94 15.05 -9.51
N TRP A 198 -13.65 14.99 -9.84
CA TRP A 198 -12.74 16.13 -9.74
C TRP A 198 -12.79 17.09 -10.94
N ASN A 199 -13.57 16.78 -11.99
CA ASN A 199 -13.59 17.49 -13.28
C ASN A 199 -12.22 17.51 -13.99
N ILE A 200 -11.55 16.35 -14.06
CA ILE A 200 -10.20 16.15 -14.64
C ILE A 200 -10.24 15.00 -15.64
#